data_AF-A0A924ZG30-F1
#
_entry.id   AF-A0A924ZG30-F1
#
_cell.length_a   1.000
_cell.length_b   1.000
_cell.length_c   1.000
_cell.angle_alpha   90.00
_cell.angle_beta   90.00
_cell.angle_gamma   90.00
#
_symmetry.space_group_name_H-M   'P 1'
#
loop_
_entity.id
_entity.type
_entity.pdbx_description
1 polymer ?
#
loop_
_entity_poly.entity_id
_entity_poly.type
_entity_poly.pdbx_seq_one_letter_code
_entity_poly.pdbx_strand_id
1 'polypeptide(L)'
;MSSEHRNTWVGLISSLLVNSYFLWRIWGMLHDGTSTAPNGLQIWAQTVLWVVPVSIGLTIALTILANITVGLLTVGPKPVFLTDERDRQFEFWGLGATMLFMIAGFLLAMVLLAAGYGGFIAFNVIYLAMALGDLAGNLLKLILYQVR
;
A
#
# COMPACT_ATOMS: atom_id res chain seq x y z
N MET A 1 -22.55 1.90 6.50
CA MET A 1 -21.29 1.19 6.18
C MET A 1 -20.74 0.56 7.45
N SER A 2 -20.29 -0.69 7.39
CA SER A 2 -19.54 -1.31 8.50
C SER A 2 -18.21 -0.58 8.73
N SER A 3 -17.63 -0.76 9.93
CA SER A 3 -16.28 -0.25 10.23
C SER A 3 -15.25 -0.79 9.25
N GLU A 4 -15.33 -2.07 8.88
CA GLU A 4 -14.38 -2.73 7.98
C GLU A 4 -14.42 -2.19 6.54
N HIS A 5 -15.62 -1.93 6.01
CA HIS A 5 -15.74 -1.33 4.68
C HIS A 5 -15.13 0.08 4.67
N ARG A 6 -15.36 0.89 5.71
CA ARG A 6 -14.75 2.22 5.83
C ARG A 6 -13.22 2.14 5.98
N ASN A 7 -12.73 1.23 6.82
CA ASN A 7 -11.30 1.03 7.01
C ASN A 7 -10.61 0.59 5.70
N THR A 8 -11.29 -0.21 4.87
CA THR A 8 -10.80 -0.59 3.53
C THR A 8 -10.64 0.64 2.61
N TRP A 9 -11.58 1.58 2.64
CA TRP A 9 -11.45 2.86 1.92
C TRP A 9 -10.28 3.70 2.43
N VAL A 10 -10.13 3.80 3.75
CA VAL A 10 -9.02 4.53 4.37
C VAL A 10 -7.68 3.93 3.96
N GLY A 11 -7.57 2.60 3.99
CA GLY A 11 -6.38 1.86 3.53
C GLY A 11 -6.05 2.18 2.08
N LEU A 12 -7.05 2.15 1.18
CA LEU A 12 -6.86 2.46 -0.23
C LEU A 12 -6.39 3.91 -0.45
N ILE A 13 -7.00 4.88 0.24
CA ILE A 13 -6.59 6.29 0.17
C ILE A 13 -5.17 6.47 0.70
N SER A 14 -4.84 5.85 1.84
CA SER A 14 -3.50 5.94 2.41
C SER A 14 -2.46 5.33 1.47
N SER A 15 -2.75 4.17 0.89
CA SER A 15 -1.92 3.52 -0.12
C SER A 15 -1.67 4.43 -1.32
N LEU A 16 -2.73 5.03 -1.88
CA LEU A 16 -2.58 5.97 -3.00
C LEU A 16 -1.71 7.17 -2.65
N LEU A 17 -1.87 7.77 -1.47
CA LEU A 17 -1.06 8.91 -1.03
C LEU A 17 0.42 8.54 -0.89
N VAL A 18 0.72 7.42 -0.23
CA VAL A 18 2.08 6.94 0.00
C VAL A 18 2.76 6.57 -1.31
N ASN A 19 2.06 5.83 -2.18
CA ASN A 19 2.58 5.43 -3.49
C ASN A 19 2.80 6.65 -4.39
N SER A 20 1.89 7.63 -4.39
CA SER A 20 2.05 8.87 -5.16
C SER A 20 3.27 9.67 -4.71
N TYR A 21 3.46 9.81 -3.40
CA TYR A 21 4.64 10.47 -2.83
C TYR A 21 5.93 9.75 -3.21
N PHE A 22 5.95 8.42 -3.09
CA PHE A 22 7.13 7.63 -3.43
C PHE A 22 7.48 7.74 -4.92
N LEU A 23 6.49 7.60 -5.81
CA LEU A 23 6.69 7.76 -7.25
C LEU A 23 7.20 9.15 -7.61
N TRP A 24 6.66 10.20 -6.99
CA TRP A 24 7.18 11.56 -7.15
C TRP A 24 8.65 11.68 -6.73
N ARG A 25 9.04 11.07 -5.59
CA ARG A 25 10.42 11.05 -5.12
C ARG A 25 11.36 10.32 -6.09
N ILE A 26 10.95 9.17 -6.61
CA ILE A 26 11.73 8.39 -7.58
C ILE A 26 11.88 9.14 -8.89
N TRP A 27 10.80 9.80 -9.36
CA TRP A 27 10.83 10.61 -10.56
C TRP A 27 11.82 11.78 -10.43
N GLY A 28 11.87 12.43 -9.28
CA GLY A 28 12.92 13.41 -8.96
C GLY A 28 14.33 12.81 -9.02
N MET A 29 14.54 11.61 -8.46
CA MET A 29 15.85 10.94 -8.51
C MET A 29 16.31 10.57 -9.94
N LEU A 30 15.36 10.25 -10.82
CA LEU A 30 15.62 10.00 -12.24
C LEU A 30 15.99 11.30 -12.96
N HIS A 31 15.26 12.39 -12.70
CA HIS A 31 15.50 13.69 -13.33
C HIS A 31 16.83 14.31 -12.90
N ASP A 32 17.17 14.22 -11.62
CA ASP A 32 18.38 14.81 -11.04
C ASP A 32 19.64 13.94 -11.28
N GLY A 33 19.52 12.81 -11.97
CA GLY A 33 20.62 11.86 -12.23
C GLY A 33 21.12 11.10 -11.00
N THR A 34 20.56 11.35 -9.82
CA THR A 34 20.96 10.70 -8.55
C THR A 34 20.73 9.20 -8.56
N SER A 35 19.84 8.69 -9.41
CA SER A 35 19.65 7.25 -9.64
C SER A 35 20.91 6.53 -10.15
N THR A 36 21.78 7.23 -10.90
CA THR A 36 23.06 6.71 -11.42
C THR A 36 24.27 7.07 -10.56
N ALA A 37 24.08 7.89 -9.52
CA ALA A 37 25.16 8.25 -8.62
C ALA A 37 25.64 7.02 -7.81
N PRO A 38 26.90 6.96 -7.37
CA PRO A 38 27.43 5.85 -6.56
C PRO A 38 26.61 5.58 -5.28
N ASN A 39 25.98 6.61 -4.73
CA ASN A 39 25.12 6.56 -3.56
C ASN A 39 23.61 6.51 -3.89
N GLY A 40 23.22 6.40 -5.16
CA GLY A 40 21.82 6.44 -5.58
C GLY A 40 20.97 5.35 -4.92
N LEU A 41 21.52 4.14 -4.82
CA LEU A 41 20.87 3.02 -4.15
C LEU A 41 20.78 3.23 -2.62
N GLN A 42 21.79 3.86 -2.02
CA GLN A 42 21.77 4.21 -0.60
C GLN A 42 20.68 5.24 -0.28
N ILE A 43 20.57 6.29 -1.11
CA ILE A 43 19.53 7.32 -0.98
C ILE A 43 18.14 6.67 -1.15
N TRP A 44 17.99 5.77 -2.12
CA TRP A 44 16.75 5.01 -2.32
C TRP A 44 16.38 4.22 -1.05
N ALA A 45 17.32 3.45 -0.50
CA ALA A 45 17.09 2.64 0.70
C ALA A 45 16.72 3.51 1.93
N GLN A 46 17.41 4.63 2.13
CA GLN A 46 17.07 5.61 3.17
C GLN A 46 15.66 6.17 2.99
N THR A 47 15.25 6.42 1.73
CA THR A 47 13.89 6.88 1.42
C THR A 47 12.86 5.86 1.86
N VAL A 48 13.04 4.59 1.50
CA VAL A 48 12.12 3.51 1.89
C VAL A 48 12.05 3.36 3.41
N LEU A 49 13.19 3.38 4.10
CA LEU A 49 13.25 3.27 5.56
C LEU A 49 12.49 4.40 6.27
N TRP A 50 12.44 5.60 5.70
CA TRP A 50 11.64 6.71 6.22
C TRP A 50 10.16 6.62 5.82
N VAL A 51 9.86 6.21 4.59
CA VAL A 51 8.49 6.15 4.08
C VAL A 51 7.66 5.11 4.81
N VAL A 52 8.22 3.94 5.15
CA VAL A 52 7.50 2.85 5.85
C VAL A 52 6.91 3.29 7.21
N PRO A 53 7.66 3.85 8.16
CA PRO A 53 7.08 4.29 9.44
C PRO A 53 6.09 5.45 9.23
N VAL A 54 6.35 6.37 8.30
CA VAL A 54 5.44 7.47 7.98
C VAL A 54 4.12 6.95 7.41
N SER A 55 4.14 5.94 6.53
CA SER A 55 2.92 5.35 5.95
C SER A 55 2.08 4.64 6.99
N ILE A 56 2.72 3.92 7.92
CA ILE A 56 2.02 3.27 9.05
C ILE A 56 1.35 4.34 9.91
N GLY A 57 2.08 5.38 10.30
CA GLY A 57 1.55 6.50 11.08
C GLY A 57 0.38 7.21 10.39
N LEU A 58 0.50 7.46 9.08
CA LEU A 58 -0.55 8.07 8.27
C LEU A 58 -1.81 7.19 8.23
N THR A 59 -1.66 5.88 7.99
CA THR A 59 -2.78 4.93 7.92
C THR A 59 -3.54 4.88 9.25
N ILE A 60 -2.82 4.81 10.37
CA ILE A 60 -3.40 4.81 11.71
C ILE A 60 -4.13 6.13 11.96
N ALA A 61 -3.49 7.27 11.68
CA ALA A 61 -4.09 8.59 11.87
C ALA A 61 -5.38 8.75 11.06
N LEU A 62 -5.37 8.39 9.77
CA LEU A 62 -6.56 8.47 8.91
C LEU A 62 -7.68 7.54 9.40
N THR A 63 -7.34 6.36 9.91
CA THR A 63 -8.34 5.39 10.41
C THR A 63 -8.99 5.92 11.68
N ILE A 64 -8.21 6.46 12.60
CA ILE A 64 -8.71 7.10 13.83
C ILE A 64 -9.60 8.29 13.48
N LEU A 65 -9.14 9.19 12.61
CA LEU A 65 -9.91 10.36 12.17
C LEU A 65 -11.24 9.93 11.53
N ALA A 66 -11.22 8.96 10.62
CA ALA A 66 -12.43 8.46 9.97
C ALA A 66 -13.44 7.89 10.98
N ASN A 67 -12.96 7.17 12.00
CA ASN A 67 -13.83 6.62 13.04
C ASN A 67 -14.39 7.70 13.97
N ILE A 68 -13.59 8.70 14.35
CA ILE A 68 -14.04 9.85 15.15
C ILE A 68 -15.08 10.67 14.38
N THR A 69 -14.83 10.99 13.11
CA THR A 69 -15.76 11.76 12.26
C THR A 69 -17.12 11.07 12.16
N VAL A 70 -17.15 9.75 11.95
CA VAL A 70 -18.42 9.00 11.95
C VAL A 70 -19.08 9.08 13.32
N GLY A 71 -18.34 8.84 14.41
CA GLY A 71 -18.88 8.91 15.78
C GLY A 71 -19.48 10.26 16.14
N LEU A 72 -18.93 11.37 15.63
CA LEU A 72 -19.48 12.72 15.83
C LEU A 72 -20.72 12.99 14.98
N LEU A 73 -20.78 12.45 13.75
CA LEU A 73 -21.89 12.70 12.81
C LEU A 73 -23.11 11.81 13.06
N THR A 74 -22.92 10.61 13.62
CA THR A 74 -24.05 9.73 13.98
C THR A 74 -24.49 9.95 15.43
N VAL A 75 -25.67 10.55 15.61
CA VAL A 75 -26.41 10.55 16.88
C VAL A 75 -27.16 9.22 17.01
N GLY A 76 -26.48 8.17 17.46
CA GLY A 76 -27.03 6.82 17.54
C GLY A 76 -26.20 5.87 18.40
N PRO A 77 -26.64 4.61 18.61
CA PRO A 77 -25.92 3.65 19.43
C PRO A 77 -24.49 3.45 18.91
N LYS A 78 -23.55 3.32 19.86
CA LYS A 78 -22.11 3.22 19.58
C LYS A 78 -21.85 2.15 18.50
N PRO A 79 -20.96 2.42 17.53
CA PRO A 79 -20.62 1.44 16.51
C PRO A 79 -20.12 0.15 17.17
N VAL A 80 -20.76 -0.96 16.84
CA VAL A 80 -20.35 -2.29 17.31
C VAL A 80 -19.20 -2.76 16.43
N PHE A 81 -18.01 -2.91 17.02
CA PHE A 81 -16.81 -3.42 16.35
C PHE A 81 -16.80 -4.97 16.37
N LEU A 82 -17.85 -5.59 15.85
CA LEU A 82 -17.84 -7.05 15.64
C LEU A 82 -17.37 -7.32 14.21
N THR A 83 -16.25 -8.02 14.10
CA THR A 83 -15.76 -8.60 12.84
C THR A 83 -16.54 -9.88 12.58
N ASP A 84 -17.19 -9.96 11.41
CA ASP A 84 -17.88 -11.17 10.97
C ASP A 84 -16.86 -12.19 10.40
N GLU A 85 -17.21 -13.48 10.40
CA GLU A 85 -16.45 -14.52 9.70
C GLU A 85 -16.25 -14.16 8.22
N ARG A 86 -17.25 -13.49 7.63
CA ARG A 86 -17.18 -12.97 6.26
C ARG A 86 -16.08 -11.93 6.06
N ASP A 87 -15.93 -10.99 7.00
CA ASP A 87 -14.90 -9.95 6.91
C ASP A 87 -13.50 -10.56 6.97
N ARG A 88 -13.34 -11.62 7.78
CA ARG A 88 -12.08 -12.39 7.85
C ARG A 88 -11.76 -13.12 6.55
N GLN A 89 -12.77 -13.64 5.84
CA GLN A 89 -12.56 -14.24 4.52
C GLN A 89 -12.12 -13.20 3.48
N PHE A 90 -12.72 -12.01 3.48
CA PHE A 90 -12.33 -10.93 2.58
C PHE A 90 -10.90 -10.44 2.86
N GLU A 91 -10.52 -10.37 4.14
CA GLU A 91 -9.15 -10.07 4.54
C GLU A 91 -8.16 -11.09 3.95
N PHE A 92 -8.47 -12.38 4.10
CA PHE A 92 -7.65 -13.47 3.58
C PHE A 92 -7.51 -13.42 2.05
N TRP A 93 -8.60 -13.19 1.30
CA TRP A 93 -8.54 -13.07 -0.16
C TRP A 93 -7.77 -11.83 -0.62
N GLY A 94 -7.94 -10.70 0.07
CA GLY A 94 -7.16 -9.49 -0.19
C GLY A 94 -5.66 -9.74 0.00
N LEU A 95 -5.28 -10.42 1.09
CA LEU A 95 -3.88 -10.78 1.36
C LEU A 95 -3.33 -11.74 0.29
N GLY A 96 -4.13 -12.72 -0.14
CA GLY A 96 -3.77 -13.62 -1.24
C GLY A 96 -3.45 -12.87 -2.53
N ALA A 97 -4.28 -11.88 -2.90
CA ALA A 97 -4.02 -11.03 -4.07
C ALA A 97 -2.70 -10.26 -3.93
N THR A 98 -2.47 -9.62 -2.77
CA THR A 98 -1.23 -8.88 -2.50
C THR A 98 0.02 -9.78 -2.58
N MET A 99 -0.06 -11.00 -2.03
CA MET A 99 1.03 -11.98 -2.07
C MET A 99 1.37 -12.39 -3.51
N LEU A 100 0.37 -12.59 -4.36
CA LEU A 100 0.58 -12.95 -5.77
C LEU A 100 1.37 -11.88 -6.53
N PHE A 101 0.99 -10.61 -6.37
CA PHE A 101 1.73 -9.50 -6.97
C PHE A 101 3.16 -9.40 -6.42
N MET A 102 3.35 -9.58 -5.12
CA MET A 102 4.68 -9.55 -4.50
C MET A 102 5.60 -10.64 -5.05
N ILE A 103 5.11 -11.88 -5.16
CA ILE A 103 5.86 -13.00 -5.74
C ILE A 103 6.20 -12.71 -7.20
N ALA A 104 5.23 -12.28 -8.00
CA ALA A 104 5.44 -11.95 -9.41
C ALA A 104 6.47 -10.84 -9.59
N GLY A 105 6.40 -9.78 -8.80
CA GLY A 105 7.35 -8.67 -8.82
C GLY A 105 8.75 -9.07 -8.40
N PHE A 106 8.87 -9.89 -7.35
CA PHE A 106 10.15 -10.40 -6.90
C PHE A 106 10.82 -11.26 -7.99
N LEU A 107 10.09 -12.19 -8.61
CA LEU A 107 10.59 -13.00 -9.71
C LEU A 107 11.00 -12.13 -10.91
N LEU A 108 10.19 -11.13 -11.27
CA LEU A 108 10.52 -10.20 -12.35
C LEU A 108 11.80 -9.41 -12.06
N ALA A 109 11.99 -8.96 -10.83
CA ALA A 109 13.21 -8.27 -10.41
C ALA A 109 14.45 -9.18 -10.48
N MET A 110 14.31 -10.46 -10.11
CA MET A 110 15.40 -11.43 -10.28
C MET A 110 15.77 -11.63 -11.75
N VAL A 111 14.79 -11.72 -12.64
CA VAL A 111 15.03 -11.81 -14.09
C VAL A 111 15.76 -10.57 -14.62
N LEU A 112 15.36 -9.38 -14.18
CA LEU A 112 16.04 -8.13 -14.56
C LEU A 112 17.49 -8.08 -14.07
N LEU A 113 17.76 -8.49 -12.83
CA LEU A 113 19.13 -8.58 -12.33
C LEU A 113 19.97 -9.60 -13.12
N ALA A 114 19.39 -10.76 -13.45
CA ALA A 114 20.05 -11.77 -14.26
C ALA A 114 20.35 -11.27 -15.69
N ALA A 115 19.53 -10.36 -16.22
CA ALA A 115 19.74 -9.70 -17.51
C ALA A 115 20.71 -8.51 -17.45
N GLY A 116 21.33 -8.23 -16.29
CA GLY A 116 22.35 -7.19 -16.13
C GLY A 116 21.80 -5.78 -15.86
N TYR A 117 20.50 -5.63 -15.58
CA TYR A 117 19.95 -4.35 -15.15
C TYR A 117 20.45 -3.98 -13.75
N GLY A 118 20.63 -2.67 -13.51
CA GLY A 118 21.11 -2.17 -12.23
C GLY A 118 20.13 -2.41 -11.08
N GLY A 119 20.66 -2.53 -9.85
CA GLY A 119 19.87 -2.77 -8.65
C GLY A 119 18.73 -1.77 -8.43
N PHE A 120 18.95 -0.49 -8.79
CA PHE A 120 17.92 0.55 -8.71
C PHE A 120 16.64 0.17 -9.47
N ILE A 121 16.75 -0.38 -10.68
CA ILE A 121 15.60 -0.79 -11.50
C ILE A 121 14.89 -1.97 -10.84
N ALA A 122 15.66 -2.99 -10.41
CA ALA A 122 15.11 -4.17 -9.76
C ALA A 122 14.33 -3.82 -8.48
N PHE A 123 14.86 -2.94 -7.63
CA PHE A 123 14.18 -2.49 -6.42
C PHE A 123 12.89 -1.70 -6.70
N ASN A 124 12.88 -0.85 -7.73
CA ASN A 124 11.65 -0.15 -8.13
C ASN A 124 10.59 -1.11 -8.67
N VAL A 125 10.99 -2.17 -9.37
CA VAL A 125 10.04 -3.21 -9.82
C VAL A 125 9.41 -3.96 -8.66
N ILE A 126 10.22 -4.33 -7.65
CA ILE A 126 9.69 -4.94 -6.41
C ILE A 126 8.71 -3.98 -5.74
N TYR A 127 9.10 -2.72 -5.58
CA TYR A 127 8.23 -1.71 -4.97
C TYR A 127 6.90 -1.56 -5.72
N LEU A 128 6.95 -1.41 -7.05
CA LEU A 128 5.75 -1.28 -7.89
C LEU A 128 4.83 -2.49 -7.76
N ALA A 129 5.39 -3.70 -7.73
CA ALA A 129 4.59 -4.90 -7.55
C ALA A 129 3.93 -4.96 -6.16
N MET A 130 4.66 -4.57 -5.11
CA MET A 130 4.08 -4.47 -3.76
C MET A 130 2.96 -3.41 -3.70
N ALA A 131 3.17 -2.25 -4.32
CA ALA A 131 2.19 -1.17 -4.40
C ALA A 131 0.92 -1.61 -5.15
N LEU A 132 1.07 -2.25 -6.31
CA LEU A 132 -0.04 -2.80 -7.08
C LEU A 132 -0.75 -3.93 -6.33
N GLY A 133 0.00 -4.77 -5.61
CA GLY A 133 -0.55 -5.83 -4.79
C GLY A 133 -1.42 -5.33 -3.66
N ASP A 134 -0.99 -4.27 -2.98
CA ASP A 134 -1.77 -3.63 -1.91
C ASP A 134 -3.04 -2.97 -2.47
N LEU A 135 -2.92 -2.22 -3.58
CA LEU A 135 -4.08 -1.64 -4.27
C LEU A 135 -5.07 -2.71 -4.75
N ALA A 136 -4.58 -3.78 -5.37
CA ALA A 136 -5.41 -4.90 -5.84
C ALA A 136 -6.09 -5.62 -4.67
N GLY A 137 -5.39 -5.84 -3.56
CA GLY A 137 -5.96 -6.44 -2.34
C GLY A 137 -7.08 -5.59 -1.74
N ASN A 138 -6.87 -4.27 -1.64
CA ASN A 138 -7.89 -3.34 -1.14
C ASN A 138 -9.07 -3.20 -2.10
N LEU A 139 -8.83 -3.13 -3.42
CA LEU A 139 -9.88 -3.11 -4.44
C LEU A 139 -10.72 -4.40 -4.42
N LEU A 140 -10.07 -5.55 -4.29
CA LEU A 140 -10.76 -6.84 -4.20
C LEU A 140 -11.71 -6.86 -2.99
N LYS A 141 -11.25 -6.40 -1.82
CA LYS A 141 -12.11 -6.26 -0.64
C LYS A 141 -13.31 -5.35 -0.91
N LEU A 142 -13.10 -4.19 -1.52
CA LEU A 142 -14.20 -3.27 -1.86
C LEU A 142 -15.23 -3.88 -2.80
N ILE A 143 -14.77 -4.58 -3.85
CA ILE A 143 -15.67 -5.28 -4.79
C ILE A 143 -16.48 -6.35 -4.04
N LEU A 144 -15.85 -7.11 -3.15
CA LEU A 144 -16.53 -8.14 -2.37
C LEU A 144 -17.59 -7.56 -1.43
N TYR A 145 -17.32 -6.41 -0.80
CA TYR A 145 -18.30 -5.68 0.02
C TYR A 145 -19.48 -5.08 -0.78
N GLN A 146 -19.33 -4.89 -2.08
CA GLN A 146 -20.39 -4.36 -2.95
C GLN A 146 -21.26 -5.46 -3.56
N VAL A 147 -20.66 -6.62 -3.86
CA VAL A 147 -21.34 -7.74 -4.53
C VAL A 147 -22.06 -8.67 -3.55
N ARG A 148 -21.62 -8.75 -2.28
CA ARG A 148 -22.17 -9.64 -1.25
C ARG A 148 -22.57 -8.88 0.02
#